data_AF-A0A6L9QPU8-F1
#
_entry.id   AF-A0A6L9QPU8-F1
#
_cell.length_a   1.000
_cell.length_b   1.000
_cell.length_c   1.000
_cell.angle_alpha   90.00
_cell.angle_beta   90.00
_cell.angle_gamma   90.00
#
_symmetry.space_group_name_H-M   'P 1'
#
loop_
_entity.id
_entity.type
_entity.pdbx_description
1 polymer ?
#
loop_
_entity_poly.entity_id
_entity_poly.type
_entity_poly.pdbx_seq_one_letter_code
_entity_poly.pdbx_strand_id
1 'polypeptide(L)' 'MCTAIISVDPSSPVPVLVVGVRDEFVAREWAGPARHWPDRPGLVGGRDLRAGGTWLAVEPDAPRVAVVL' A
#
# COMPACT_ATOMS: atom_id res chain seq x y z
N MET A 1 7.77 -7.35 13.66
CA MET A 1 7.74 -8.26 12.51
C MET A 1 6.58 -7.87 11.61
N CYS A 2 6.87 -7.39 10.40
CA CYS A 2 5.84 -7.07 9.41
C CYS A 2 5.54 -8.30 8.53
N THR A 3 4.30 -8.41 8.05
CA THR A 3 3.82 -9.57 7.28
C THR A 3 3.05 -9.12 6.04
N ALA A 4 3.33 -9.75 4.90
CA ALA A 4 2.51 -9.64 3.70
C ALA A 4 1.82 -10.97 3.45
N ILE A 5 0.52 -10.91 3.19
CA ILE A 5 -0.30 -12.06 2.82
C ILE A 5 -0.79 -11.79 1.41
N ILE A 6 -0.48 -12.70 0.49
CA ILE A 6 -0.86 -12.61 -0.91
C ILE A 6 -1.68 -13.86 -1.24
N SER A 7 -2.94 -13.65 -1.64
CA SER A 7 -3.78 -14.70 -2.19
C SER A 7 -3.92 -14.49 -3.69
N VAL A 8 -3.79 -15.57 -4.45
CA VAL A 8 -3.91 -15.58 -5.90
C VAL A 8 -4.92 -16.65 -6.29
N ASP A 9 -6.03 -16.22 -6.89
CA ASP A 9 -7.09 -17.10 -7.40
C ASP A 9 -7.58 -16.54 -8.74
N PRO A 10 -7.07 -17.05 -9.88
CA PRO A 10 -7.48 -16.58 -11.20
C PRO A 10 -8.97 -16.75 -11.53
N SER A 11 -9.70 -17.58 -10.78
CA SER A 11 -11.13 -17.81 -10.98
C SER A 11 -12.02 -16.82 -10.20
N SER A 12 -11.45 -16.09 -9.25
CA SER A 12 -12.12 -15.08 -8.44
C SER A 12 -12.32 -13.76 -9.21
N PRO A 13 -13.41 -13.01 -8.96
CA PRO A 13 -13.55 -11.63 -9.45
C PRO A 13 -12.48 -10.67 -8.89
N VAL A 14 -11.78 -11.07 -7.81
CA VAL A 14 -10.62 -10.39 -7.25
C VAL A 14 -9.44 -11.36 -7.30
N PRO A 15 -8.72 -11.45 -8.44
CA PRO A 15 -7.77 -12.53 -8.67
C PRO A 15 -6.48 -12.41 -7.85
N VAL A 16 -6.21 -11.22 -7.31
CA VAL A 16 -5.09 -10.96 -6.40
C VAL A 16 -5.60 -10.16 -5.21
N LEU A 17 -5.43 -10.70 -4.01
CA LEU A 17 -5.66 -10.00 -2.75
C LEU A 17 -4.33 -9.84 -2.01
N VAL A 18 -3.99 -8.60 -1.66
CA VAL A 18 -2.77 -8.27 -0.90
C VAL A 18 -3.16 -7.63 0.43
N VAL A 19 -2.61 -8.16 1.52
CA VAL A 19 -2.76 -7.61 2.87
C VAL A 19 -1.38 -7.37 3.44
N GLY A 20 -1.10 -6.14 3.85
CA GLY A 20 0.10 -5.79 4.61
C GLY A 20 -0.26 -5.57 6.08
N VAL A 21 0.30 -6.39 6.96
CA VAL A 21 0.24 -6.19 8.41
C VAL A 21 1.57 -5.62 8.85
N ARG A 22 1.54 -4.35 9.26
CA ARG A 22 2.73 -3.64 9.66
C ARG A 22 2.84 -3.59 11.17
N ASP A 23 3.97 -4.08 11.68
CA ASP A 23 4.32 -3.98 13.09
C ASP A 23 5.24 -2.76 13.28
N GLU A 24 4.62 -1.63 13.61
CA GLU A 24 5.28 -0.34 13.82
C GLU A 24 4.75 0.34 15.08
N PHE A 25 5.51 1.31 15.62
CA PHE A 25 5.04 2.23 16.65
C PHE A 25 3.71 2.89 16.29
N VAL A 26 2.73 2.73 17.17
CA VAL A 26 1.41 3.40 17.10
C VAL A 26 1.55 4.92 16.95
N ALA A 27 2.57 5.51 17.57
CA ALA A 27 2.83 6.95 17.55
C ALA A 27 3.60 7.43 16.31
N ARG A 28 3.93 6.55 15.35
CA ARG A 28 4.56 6.99 14.10
C ARG A 28 3.52 7.70 13.24
N GLU A 29 3.79 8.95 12.94
CA GLU A 29 2.90 9.79 12.14
C GLU A 29 2.85 9.31 10.68
N TRP A 30 1.63 9.16 10.18
CA TRP A 30 1.38 8.80 8.80
C TRP A 30 0.06 9.41 8.32
N ALA A 31 -0.03 9.67 7.03
CA ALA A 31 -1.26 10.06 6.38
C ALA A 31 -1.94 8.83 5.76
N GLY A 32 -3.26 8.75 5.92
CA GLY A 32 -4.09 7.69 5.35
C GLY A 32 -4.05 7.63 3.80
N PRO A 33 -4.69 6.62 3.19
CA PRO A 33 -4.69 6.45 1.74
C PRO A 33 -5.19 7.69 0.98
N ALA A 34 -4.32 8.29 0.16
CA ALA A 34 -4.67 9.39 -0.74
C ALA A 34 -3.63 9.51 -1.88
N ARG A 35 -3.83 10.49 -2.77
CA ARG A 35 -2.90 10.84 -3.84
C ARG A 35 -1.83 11.80 -3.31
N HIS A 36 -0.79 11.26 -2.68
CA HIS A 36 0.24 12.06 -2.00
C HIS A 36 1.38 12.54 -2.89
N TRP A 37 1.50 12.00 -4.11
CA TRP A 37 2.66 12.20 -5.01
C TRP A 37 2.27 13.00 -6.25
N PRO A 38 2.62 14.30 -6.35
CA PRO A 38 2.29 15.12 -7.51
C PRO A 38 2.95 14.65 -8.81
N ASP A 39 4.14 14.07 -8.72
CA ASP A 39 4.89 13.48 -9.83
C ASP A 39 4.34 12.12 -10.29
N ARG A 40 3.52 11.48 -9.45
CA ARG A 40 2.84 10.20 -9.71
C ARG A 40 1.36 10.29 -9.29
N PRO A 41 0.56 11.12 -9.97
CA PRO A 41 -0.81 11.44 -9.54
C PRO A 41 -1.76 10.22 -9.57
N GLY A 42 -1.42 9.18 -10.34
CA GLY A 42 -2.16 7.92 -10.41
C GLY A 42 -2.08 7.08 -9.13
N LEU A 43 -1.04 7.26 -8.31
CA LEU A 43 -0.83 6.45 -7.12
C LEU A 43 -1.74 6.86 -5.96
N VAL A 44 -2.31 5.86 -5.30
CA VAL A 44 -3.07 6.00 -4.06
C VAL A 44 -2.41 5.12 -3.00
N GLY A 45 -2.05 5.70 -1.86
CA GLY A 45 -1.40 4.94 -0.78
C GLY A 45 -1.31 5.75 0.50
N GLY A 46 -0.90 5.11 1.59
CA GLY A 46 -0.53 5.82 2.81
C GLY A 46 0.82 6.54 2.64
N ARG A 47 1.08 7.58 3.42
CA ARG A 47 2.38 8.28 3.41
C ARG A 47 2.98 8.34 4.81
N ASP A 48 4.19 7.84 4.96
CA ASP A 48 5.00 8.04 6.15
C ASP A 48 5.39 9.53 6.26
N LEU A 49 4.96 10.19 7.34
CA LEU A 49 5.27 11.60 7.53
C LEU A 49 6.67 11.83 8.12
N ARG A 50 7.34 10.77 8.59
CA ARG A 50 8.71 10.85 9.11
C ARG A 50 9.77 10.58 8.04
N ALA A 51 9.59 9.51 7.26
CA ALA A 51 10.57 9.11 6.22
C ALA A 51 10.12 9.43 4.79
N GLY A 52 8.89 9.88 4.57
CA GLY A 52 8.36 10.26 3.25
C GLY A 52 7.96 9.10 2.33
N GLY A 53 8.14 7.85 2.76
CA GLY A 53 7.81 6.64 1.99
C GLY A 53 6.36 6.18 2.12
N THR A 54 6.09 4.95 1.70
CA THR A 54 4.80 4.27 1.83
C THR A 54 4.99 2.78 2.15
N TRP A 55 4.02 2.19 2.83
CA TRP A 55 3.96 0.74 3.10
C TRP A 55 3.02 0.00 2.18
N LEU A 56 2.05 0.69 1.59
CA LEU A 56 1.10 0.12 0.64
C LEU A 56 0.61 1.22 -0.29
N ALA A 57 0.78 1.01 -1.59
CA ALA A 57 0.25 1.87 -2.64
C ALA A 57 -0.27 1.05 -3.82
N VAL A 58 -1.30 1.58 -4.48
CA VAL A 58 -1.90 1.01 -5.69
C VAL A 58 -1.95 2.08 -6.77
N GLU A 59 -1.90 1.65 -8.02
CA GLU A 59 -2.23 2.49 -9.17
C GLU A 59 -3.58 1.99 -9.72
N PRO A 60 -4.71 2.68 -9.52
CA PRO A 60 -6.00 2.14 -9.96
C PRO A 60 -6.09 1.97 -11.50
N ASP A 61 -5.39 2.82 -12.24
CA ASP A 61 -5.40 2.84 -13.70
C ASP A 61 -4.41 1.83 -14.33
N ALA A 62 -3.55 1.21 -13.54
CA ALA A 62 -2.63 0.17 -13.97
C ALA A 62 -2.65 -0.97 -12.95
N PRO A 63 -2.95 -2.23 -13.29
CA PRO A 63 -3.19 -3.32 -12.34
C PRO A 63 -1.92 -3.70 -11.53
N ARG A 64 -1.54 -2.86 -10.58
CA ARG A 64 -0.27 -2.86 -9.87
C ARG A 64 -0.50 -2.42 -8.42
N VAL A 65 0.10 -3.18 -7.52
CA VAL A 65 0.15 -2.90 -6.08
C VAL A 65 1.59 -3.07 -5.62
N ALA A 66 2.03 -2.17 -4.73
CA ALA A 66 3.31 -2.26 -4.07
C ALA A 66 3.08 -2.31 -2.56
N VAL A 67 3.70 -3.28 -1.89
CA VAL A 67 3.72 -3.40 -0.43
C VAL A 67 5.16 -3.43 0.05
N VAL A 68 5.48 -2.60 1.04
CA VAL A 68 6.80 -2.53 1.68
C VAL A 68 6.57 -2.66 3.18
N LEU A 69 7.27 -3.62 3.78
CA LEU A 69 7.10 -4.06 5.16
C LEU A 69 8.24 -3.56 6.04
#